data_AF-A0A2M8KU49-F1
#
_entry.id   AF-A0A2M8KU49-F1
#
_cell.length_a   1.000
_cell.length_b   1.000
_cell.length_c   1.000
_cell.angle_alpha   90.00
_cell.angle_beta   90.00
_cell.angle_gamma   90.00
#
_symmetry.space_group_name_H-M   'P 1'
#
loop_
_entity.id
_entity.type
_entity.pdbx_description
1 polymer ?
#
loop_
_entity_poly.entity_id
_entity_poly.type
_entity_poly.pdbx_seq_one_letter_code
_entity_poly.pdbx_strand_id
1 'polypeptide(L)'
;MKGRALPLALLLLIITRFVGIAWGYPFLLHPDERNMADAISRLTLEDGLNPHFFAYGQLPLYLVWIGYALKSLSLYPVIDSWQAALGLRILSATASVVSGWIVYKLLVRESRSETVALTGLLFWIATPVFIQFAHFGTTESLLALLLLCALWFRKRML
;
A
#
# COMPACT_ATOMS: atom_id res chain seq x y z
N MET A 1 -11.06 -21.04 -21.30
CA MET A 1 -10.09 -20.91 -20.18
C MET A 1 -9.59 -19.49 -19.95
N LYS A 2 -9.35 -18.65 -20.98
CA LYS A 2 -8.82 -17.28 -20.82
C LYS A 2 -9.64 -16.36 -19.89
N GLY A 3 -10.98 -16.40 -19.99
CA GLY A 3 -11.85 -15.49 -19.20
C GLY A 3 -11.84 -15.67 -17.67
N ARG A 4 -11.30 -16.78 -17.14
CA ARG A 4 -11.23 -17.02 -15.68
C ARG A 4 -9.85 -16.74 -15.06
N ALA A 5 -8.81 -16.60 -15.89
CA ALA A 5 -7.43 -16.47 -15.39
C ALA A 5 -7.20 -15.13 -14.68
N LEU A 6 -7.65 -14.02 -15.25
CA LEU A 6 -7.48 -12.70 -14.66
C LEU A 6 -8.23 -12.56 -13.31
N PRO A 7 -9.52 -12.91 -13.18
CA PRO A 7 -10.19 -12.86 -11.88
C PRO A 7 -9.49 -13.69 -10.81
N LEU A 8 -8.99 -14.88 -11.16
CA LEU A 8 -8.25 -15.73 -10.24
C LEU A 8 -6.91 -15.10 -9.83
N ALA A 9 -6.18 -14.51 -10.77
CA ALA A 9 -4.94 -13.80 -10.49
C ALA A 9 -5.18 -12.57 -9.59
N LEU A 10 -6.26 -11.81 -9.80
CA LEU A 10 -6.62 -10.68 -8.94
C LEU A 10 -7.03 -11.13 -7.53
N LEU A 11 -7.78 -12.23 -7.42
CA LEU A 11 -8.09 -12.82 -6.12
C LEU A 11 -6.82 -13.27 -5.40
N LEU A 12 -5.90 -13.94 -6.09
CA LEU A 12 -4.61 -14.35 -5.53
C LEU A 12 -3.77 -13.13 -5.12
N LEU A 13 -3.76 -12.07 -5.92
CA LEU A 13 -3.11 -10.81 -5.58
C LEU A 13 -3.65 -10.27 -4.25
N ILE A 14 -4.97 -10.19 -4.06
CA ILE A 14 -5.55 -9.71 -2.80
C ILE A 14 -5.17 -10.63 -1.63
N ILE A 15 -5.33 -11.95 -1.80
CA ILE A 15 -5.01 -12.94 -0.76
C ILE A 15 -3.56 -12.79 -0.30
N THR A 16 -2.61 -12.71 -1.23
CA THR A 16 -1.18 -12.61 -0.91
C THR A 16 -0.76 -11.28 -0.27
N ARG A 17 -1.61 -10.25 -0.21
CA ARG A 17 -1.30 -8.97 0.44
C ARG A 17 -2.00 -8.77 1.77
N PHE A 18 -3.15 -9.40 1.98
CA PHE A 18 -3.98 -9.16 3.17
C PHE A 18 -4.01 -10.34 4.15
N VAL A 19 -3.76 -11.57 3.71
CA VAL A 19 -3.73 -12.71 4.65
C VAL A 19 -2.51 -12.59 5.54
N GLY A 20 -2.75 -12.53 6.86
CA GLY A 20 -1.67 -12.38 7.84
C GLY A 20 -1.19 -10.93 7.99
N ILE A 21 -1.98 -9.93 7.59
CA ILE A 21 -1.57 -8.51 7.70
C ILE A 21 -1.21 -8.06 9.13
N ALA A 22 -1.75 -8.72 10.16
CA ALA A 22 -1.43 -8.47 11.57
C ALA A 22 -0.23 -9.31 12.09
N TRP A 23 0.52 -9.97 11.20
CA TRP A 23 1.64 -10.82 11.58
C TRP A 23 2.71 -10.04 12.37
N GLY A 24 3.31 -10.70 13.35
CA GLY A 24 4.33 -10.11 14.22
C GLY A 24 3.79 -9.19 15.29
N TYR A 25 2.47 -9.04 15.46
CA TYR A 25 1.91 -8.36 16.62
C TYR A 25 2.11 -9.20 17.89
N PRO A 26 2.42 -8.56 19.04
CA PRO A 26 2.56 -7.13 19.28
C PRO A 26 4.04 -6.68 19.32
N PHE A 27 4.87 -7.00 18.33
CA PHE A 27 6.31 -6.72 18.39
C PHE A 27 6.83 -5.65 17.41
N LEU A 28 5.97 -5.01 16.58
CA LEU A 28 6.33 -4.03 15.51
C LEU A 28 7.76 -4.24 15.01
N LEU A 29 7.94 -5.33 14.27
CA LEU A 29 9.26 -5.91 13.99
C LEU A 29 10.10 -5.08 13.01
N HIS A 30 9.49 -4.12 12.30
CA HIS A 30 10.19 -3.23 11.38
C HIS A 30 10.44 -1.88 12.05
N PRO A 31 11.70 -1.41 12.17
CA PRO A 31 12.02 -0.17 12.87
C PRO A 31 11.33 1.05 12.24
N ASP A 32 11.31 1.12 10.90
CA ASP A 32 10.69 2.26 10.22
C ASP A 32 9.16 2.29 10.38
N GLU A 33 8.50 1.14 10.32
CA GLU A 33 7.05 1.02 10.61
C GLU A 33 6.75 1.51 12.02
N ARG A 34 7.56 1.12 13.02
CA ARG A 34 7.40 1.58 14.40
C ARG A 34 7.52 3.10 14.49
N ASN A 35 8.56 3.69 13.91
CA ASN A 35 8.76 5.13 13.95
C ASN A 35 7.61 5.91 13.28
N MET A 36 7.13 5.41 12.13
CA MET A 36 5.99 5.99 11.43
C MET A 36 4.68 5.86 12.23
N ALA A 37 4.44 4.70 12.83
CA ALA A 37 3.26 4.46 13.65
C ALA A 37 3.24 5.35 14.89
N ASP A 38 4.38 5.48 15.56
CA ASP A 38 4.56 6.37 16.71
C ASP A 38 4.35 7.84 16.32
N ALA A 39 4.83 8.26 15.14
CA ALA A 39 4.57 9.61 14.62
C ALA A 39 3.07 9.86 14.42
N ILE A 40 2.34 8.91 13.84
CA ILE A 40 0.88 9.01 13.65
C ILE A 40 0.14 9.09 14.99
N SER A 41 0.53 8.29 15.99
CA SER A 41 -0.12 8.29 17.31
C SER A 41 -0.01 9.62 18.05
N ARG A 42 0.95 10.47 17.66
CA ARG A 42 1.19 11.80 18.23
C ARG A 42 0.62 12.93 17.40
N LEU A 43 0.07 12.65 16.21
CA LEU A 43 -0.52 13.69 15.35
C LEU A 43 -1.79 14.25 15.97
N THR A 44 -1.80 15.55 16.20
CA THR A 44 -2.95 16.30 16.70
C THR A 44 -3.19 17.56 15.87
N LEU A 45 -4.43 18.06 15.86
CA LEU A 45 -4.76 19.30 15.15
C LEU A 45 -4.17 20.53 15.87
N GLU A 46 -4.03 20.46 17.19
CA GLU A 46 -3.46 21.50 18.04
C GLU A 46 -1.99 21.76 17.72
N ASP A 47 -1.24 20.71 17.37
CA ASP A 47 0.16 20.81 16.93
C ASP A 47 0.29 20.99 15.40
N GLY A 48 -0.80 21.39 14.74
CA GLY A 48 -0.82 21.64 13.30
C GLY A 48 -0.55 20.42 12.43
N LEU A 49 -0.87 19.21 12.93
CA LEU A 49 -0.55 17.93 12.29
C LEU A 49 0.95 17.77 11.97
N ASN A 50 1.81 18.24 12.88
CA ASN A 50 3.25 18.02 12.76
C ASN A 50 3.64 16.60 13.23
N PRO A 51 4.21 15.75 12.37
CA PRO A 51 4.56 14.37 12.73
C PRO A 51 5.84 14.28 13.56
N HIS A 52 6.66 15.35 13.61
CA HIS A 52 8.00 15.38 14.22
C HIS A 52 8.91 14.24 13.74
N PHE A 53 8.65 13.72 12.54
CA PHE A 53 9.37 12.60 11.94
C PHE A 53 9.51 12.83 10.43
N PHE A 54 10.71 13.23 9.98
CA PHE A 54 10.94 13.75 8.63
C PHE A 54 11.85 12.87 7.75
N ALA A 55 12.09 11.62 8.14
CA ALA A 55 12.97 10.72 7.40
C ALA A 55 12.41 10.31 6.02
N TYR A 56 11.09 10.37 5.83
CA TYR A 56 10.41 9.97 4.59
C TYR A 56 9.37 11.00 4.14
N GLY A 57 8.71 10.72 3.02
CA GLY A 57 7.51 11.46 2.61
C GLY A 57 6.39 11.30 3.63
N GLN A 58 5.71 12.41 3.96
CA GLN A 58 4.72 12.48 5.04
C GLN A 58 3.32 12.01 4.65
N LEU A 59 3.07 11.88 3.34
CA LEU A 59 1.76 11.52 2.80
C LEU A 59 1.16 10.24 3.42
N PRO A 60 1.89 9.13 3.63
CA PRO A 60 1.34 7.93 4.27
C PRO A 60 0.80 8.20 5.68
N LEU A 61 1.49 9.05 6.46
CA LEU A 61 1.08 9.35 7.84
C LEU A 61 -0.26 10.07 7.86
N TYR A 62 -0.41 11.08 7.00
CA TYR A 62 -1.66 11.85 6.89
C TYR A 62 -2.82 11.02 6.35
N LEU A 63 -2.59 10.17 5.36
CA LEU A 63 -3.63 9.29 4.83
C LEU A 63 -4.18 8.35 5.90
N VAL A 64 -3.32 7.78 6.73
CA VAL A 64 -3.74 6.91 7.83
C VAL A 64 -4.47 7.70 8.90
N TRP A 65 -3.93 8.83 9.34
CA TRP A 65 -4.57 9.69 10.35
C TRP A 65 -5.97 10.14 9.91
N ILE A 66 -6.10 10.65 8.67
CA ILE A 66 -7.39 11.04 8.08
C ILE A 66 -8.34 9.84 7.99
N GLY A 67 -7.82 8.66 7.62
CA GLY A 67 -8.61 7.44 7.60
C GLY A 67 -9.22 7.10 8.97
N TYR A 68 -8.47 7.29 10.05
CA TYR A 68 -8.98 7.10 11.42
C TYR A 68 -9.92 8.21 11.87
N ALA A 69 -9.68 9.47 11.51
CA ALA A 69 -10.60 10.58 11.75
C ALA A 69 -11.96 10.31 11.09
N LEU A 70 -11.96 9.86 9.83
CA LEU A 70 -13.18 9.48 9.10
C LEU A 70 -13.85 8.24 9.71
N LYS A 71 -13.07 7.21 10.08
CA LYS A 71 -13.61 5.99 10.71
C LYS A 71 -14.29 6.27 12.05
N SER A 72 -13.71 7.15 12.86
CA SER A 72 -14.24 7.51 14.18
C SER A 72 -15.24 8.66 14.15
N LEU A 73 -15.44 9.30 12.98
CA LEU A 73 -16.21 10.53 12.83
C LEU A 73 -15.80 11.62 13.85
N SER A 74 -14.49 11.69 14.13
CA SER A 74 -13.89 12.59 15.11
C SER A 74 -12.72 13.35 14.49
N LEU A 75 -12.63 14.64 14.79
CA LEU A 75 -11.45 15.46 14.45
C LEU A 75 -10.26 15.19 15.37
N TYR A 76 -10.49 14.46 16.47
CA TYR A 76 -9.48 14.07 17.46
C TYR A 76 -9.49 12.54 17.62
N PRO A 77 -9.07 11.79 16.59
CA PRO A 77 -9.01 10.34 16.69
C PRO A 77 -7.91 9.93 17.70
N VAL A 78 -8.25 9.03 18.63
CA VAL A 78 -7.25 8.37 19.48
C VAL A 78 -6.70 7.18 18.70
N ILE A 79 -5.43 7.24 18.33
CA ILE A 79 -4.75 6.22 17.53
C ILE A 79 -3.54 5.72 18.31
N ASP A 80 -3.55 4.46 18.73
CA ASP A 80 -2.35 3.84 19.32
C ASP A 80 -1.37 3.38 18.22
N SER A 81 -0.11 3.09 18.59
CA SER A 81 0.91 2.66 17.62
C SER A 81 0.53 1.37 16.87
N TRP A 82 -0.27 0.48 17.45
CA TRP A 82 -0.71 -0.76 16.78
C TRP A 82 -1.77 -0.48 15.72
N GLN A 83 -2.69 0.43 16.02
CA GLN A 83 -3.70 0.91 15.10
C GLN A 83 -3.04 1.67 13.95
N ALA A 84 -2.09 2.56 14.25
CA ALA A 84 -1.34 3.29 13.25
C ALA A 84 -0.55 2.34 12.33
N ALA A 85 0.18 1.37 12.89
CA ALA A 85 0.90 0.36 12.11
C ALA A 85 -0.05 -0.46 11.23
N LEU A 86 -1.22 -0.88 11.75
CA LEU A 86 -2.19 -1.64 10.96
C LEU A 86 -2.76 -0.79 9.81
N GLY A 87 -3.05 0.49 10.07
CA GLY A 87 -3.49 1.43 9.03
C GLY A 87 -2.45 1.60 7.93
N LEU A 88 -1.17 1.73 8.30
CA LEU A 88 -0.06 1.79 7.36
C LEU A 88 0.07 0.50 6.54
N ARG A 89 -0.05 -0.68 7.15
CA ARG A 89 -0.04 -1.96 6.43
C ARG A 89 -1.20 -2.08 5.45
N ILE A 90 -2.41 -1.67 5.84
CA ILE A 90 -3.57 -1.65 4.94
C ILE A 90 -3.31 -0.73 3.76
N LEU A 91 -2.70 0.44 3.99
CA LEU A 91 -2.30 1.36 2.92
C LEU A 91 -1.27 0.71 1.98
N SER A 92 -0.23 0.07 2.51
CA SER A 92 0.79 -0.65 1.73
C SER A 92 0.20 -1.79 0.91
N ALA A 93 -0.62 -2.66 1.53
CA ALA A 93 -1.28 -3.77 0.85
C ALA A 93 -2.19 -3.28 -0.28
N THR A 94 -3.00 -2.25 -0.02
CA THR A 94 -3.86 -1.63 -1.02
C THR A 94 -3.04 -1.04 -2.17
N ALA A 95 -1.97 -0.30 -1.86
CA ALA A 95 -1.11 0.29 -2.87
C ALA A 95 -0.43 -0.79 -3.75
N SER A 96 -0.02 -1.91 -3.15
CA SER A 96 0.53 -3.06 -3.89
C SER A 96 -0.50 -3.74 -4.79
N VAL A 97 -1.77 -3.86 -4.36
CA VAL A 97 -2.84 -4.43 -5.19
C VAL A 97 -3.12 -3.53 -6.40
N VAL A 98 -3.28 -2.22 -6.18
CA VAL A 98 -3.51 -1.25 -7.27
C VAL A 98 -2.31 -1.21 -8.21
N SER A 99 -1.09 -1.26 -7.70
CA SER A 99 0.13 -1.34 -8.50
C SER A 99 0.14 -2.56 -9.42
N GLY A 100 -0.19 -3.75 -8.90
CA GLY A 100 -0.28 -4.97 -9.69
C GLY A 100 -1.31 -4.85 -10.83
N TRP A 101 -2.47 -4.24 -10.55
CA TRP A 101 -3.47 -3.95 -11.57
C TRP A 101 -2.94 -3.00 -12.66
N ILE A 102 -2.26 -1.91 -12.28
CA ILE A 102 -1.69 -0.96 -13.24
C ILE A 102 -0.61 -1.65 -14.08
N VAL A 103 0.25 -2.47 -13.49
CA VAL A 103 1.26 -3.27 -14.21
C VAL A 103 0.60 -4.17 -15.25
N TYR A 104 -0.45 -4.90 -14.87
CA TYR A 104 -1.22 -5.72 -15.82
C TYR A 104 -1.74 -4.87 -16.99
N LYS A 105 -2.37 -3.72 -16.71
CA LYS A 105 -2.93 -2.83 -17.74
C LYS A 105 -1.86 -2.25 -18.66
N LEU A 106 -0.70 -1.87 -18.12
CA LEU A 106 0.44 -1.40 -18.89
C LEU A 106 0.95 -2.52 -19.82
N LEU A 107 1.15 -3.73 -19.30
CA LEU A 107 1.65 -4.85 -20.11
C LEU A 107 0.68 -5.27 -21.22
N VAL A 108 -0.64 -5.26 -20.97
CA VAL A 108 -1.64 -5.50 -22.03
C VAL A 108 -1.47 -4.46 -23.14
N ARG A 109 -1.27 -3.19 -22.77
CA ARG A 109 -1.13 -2.09 -23.74
C ARG A 109 0.14 -2.20 -24.57
N GLU A 110 1.27 -2.51 -23.94
CA GLU A 110 2.59 -2.55 -24.59
C GLU A 110 2.80 -3.81 -25.43
N SER A 111 2.51 -4.98 -24.86
CA SER A 111 2.78 -6.26 -25.52
C SER A 111 1.67 -6.67 -26.48
N ARG A 112 0.48 -6.05 -26.37
CA ARG A 112 -0.78 -6.49 -27.03
C ARG A 112 -1.09 -7.97 -26.79
N SER A 113 -0.55 -8.54 -25.71
CA SER A 113 -0.67 -9.96 -25.37
C SER A 113 -1.14 -10.13 -23.93
N GLU A 114 -2.33 -10.71 -23.79
CA GLU A 114 -2.90 -11.04 -22.48
C GLU A 114 -2.02 -12.04 -21.72
N THR A 115 -1.38 -12.98 -22.42
CA THR A 115 -0.47 -13.96 -21.80
C THR A 115 0.72 -13.27 -21.17
N VAL A 116 1.38 -12.34 -21.87
CA VAL A 116 2.52 -11.58 -21.33
C VAL A 116 2.11 -10.75 -20.13
N ALA A 117 0.93 -10.10 -20.20
CA ALA A 117 0.41 -9.31 -19.09
C ALA A 117 0.07 -10.16 -17.86
N LEU A 118 -0.55 -11.32 -18.04
CA LEU A 118 -0.84 -12.27 -16.97
C LEU A 118 0.45 -12.82 -16.35
N THR A 119 1.45 -13.16 -17.16
CA THR A 119 2.76 -13.60 -16.66
C THR A 119 3.44 -12.51 -15.83
N GLY A 120 3.43 -11.26 -16.29
CA GLY A 120 3.98 -10.13 -15.53
C GLY A 120 3.21 -9.87 -14.22
N LEU A 121 1.88 -10.01 -14.23
CA LEU A 121 1.07 -9.95 -13.02
C LEU A 121 1.41 -11.07 -12.04
N LEU A 122 1.63 -12.30 -12.52
CA LEU A 122 2.04 -13.42 -11.67
C LEU A 122 3.42 -13.17 -11.04
N PHE A 123 4.38 -12.57 -11.77
CA PHE A 123 5.64 -12.13 -11.18
C PHE A 123 5.42 -11.11 -10.07
N TRP A 124 4.55 -10.11 -10.27
CA TRP A 124 4.21 -9.15 -9.22
C TRP A 124 3.61 -9.82 -7.97
N ILE A 125 2.72 -10.80 -8.19
CA ILE A 125 2.05 -11.56 -7.14
C ILE A 125 3.04 -12.42 -6.35
N ALA A 126 3.92 -13.15 -7.02
CA ALA A 126 4.76 -14.18 -6.43
C ALA A 126 6.13 -13.69 -5.92
N THR A 127 6.56 -12.49 -6.30
CA THR A 127 7.87 -11.95 -5.88
C THR A 127 7.86 -11.65 -4.37
N PRO A 128 8.73 -12.29 -3.57
CA PRO A 128 8.72 -12.16 -2.11
C PRO A 128 8.89 -10.72 -1.62
N VAL A 129 9.74 -9.93 -2.28
CA VAL A 129 9.99 -8.52 -1.89
C VAL A 129 8.71 -7.68 -1.96
N PHE A 130 7.88 -7.85 -2.98
CA PHE A 130 6.62 -7.11 -3.05
C PHE A 130 5.62 -7.57 -1.98
N ILE A 131 5.60 -8.88 -1.67
CA ILE A 131 4.75 -9.40 -0.59
C ILE A 131 5.19 -8.81 0.75
N GLN A 132 6.50 -8.77 1.01
CA GLN A 132 7.08 -8.21 2.22
C GLN A 132 6.73 -6.72 2.38
N PHE A 133 6.95 -5.89 1.35
CA PHE A 133 6.60 -4.47 1.40
C PHE A 133 5.10 -4.19 1.49
N ALA A 134 4.24 -5.14 1.11
CA ALA A 134 2.81 -5.02 1.33
C ALA A 134 2.40 -5.32 2.78
N HIS A 135 3.20 -6.10 3.51
CA HIS A 135 2.93 -6.46 4.92
C HIS A 135 3.59 -5.54 5.93
N PHE A 136 4.51 -4.67 5.51
CA PHE A 136 5.05 -3.61 6.35
C PHE A 136 4.43 -2.26 6.00
N GLY A 137 4.11 -1.50 7.04
CA GLY A 137 3.56 -0.15 6.97
C GLY A 137 4.61 0.91 6.66
N THR A 138 5.35 0.73 5.57
CA THR A 138 6.44 1.62 5.13
C THR A 138 6.07 2.35 3.83
N THR A 139 6.98 3.15 3.27
CA THR A 139 6.64 4.09 2.17
C THR A 139 6.73 3.49 0.77
N GLU A 140 7.36 2.33 0.62
CA GLU A 140 7.78 1.75 -0.67
C GLU A 140 6.59 1.37 -1.54
N SER A 141 5.57 0.74 -0.95
CA SER A 141 4.38 0.30 -1.69
C SER A 141 3.60 1.48 -2.27
N LEU A 142 3.46 2.58 -1.50
CA LEU A 142 2.80 3.80 -1.98
C LEU A 142 3.65 4.52 -3.03
N LEU A 143 4.97 4.60 -2.82
CA LEU A 143 5.89 5.19 -3.79
C LEU A 143 5.83 4.46 -5.14
N ALA A 144 5.86 3.12 -5.12
CA ALA A 144 5.74 2.30 -6.32
C ALA A 144 4.43 2.57 -7.06
N LEU A 145 3.30 2.68 -6.33
CA LEU A 145 2.01 3.06 -6.91
C LEU A 145 2.07 4.43 -7.59
N LEU A 146 2.61 5.44 -6.91
CA LEU A 146 2.69 6.81 -7.46
C LEU A 146 3.56 6.86 -8.73
N LEU A 147 4.68 6.13 -8.76
CA LEU A 147 5.53 6.02 -9.95
C LEU A 147 4.79 5.32 -11.11
N LEU A 148 4.07 4.23 -10.83
CA LEU A 148 3.27 3.53 -11.83
C LEU A 148 2.12 4.39 -12.36
N CYS A 149 1.46 5.16 -11.50
CA CYS A 149 0.46 6.15 -11.89
C CYS A 149 1.07 7.19 -12.84
N ALA A 150 2.24 7.75 -12.52
CA ALA A 150 2.92 8.71 -13.38
C ALA A 150 3.23 8.11 -14.77
N LEU A 151 3.72 6.87 -14.82
CA LEU A 151 3.96 6.15 -16.08
C LEU A 151 2.67 5.90 -16.87
N TRP A 152 1.60 5.50 -16.19
CA TRP A 152 0.29 5.29 -16.81
C TRP A 152 -0.26 6.57 -17.44
N PHE A 153 -0.22 7.69 -16.72
CA PHE A 153 -0.70 8.97 -17.23
C PHE A 153 0.17 9.51 -18.37
N ARG A 154 1.50 9.40 -18.27
CA ARG A 154 2.40 9.76 -19.37
C ARG A 154 2.01 9.04 -20.66
N LYS A 155 1.75 7.74 -20.60
CA LYS A 155 1.36 6.96 -21.78
C LYS A 155 -0.06 7.27 -22.25
N ARG A 156 -0.93 7.84 -21.42
CA ARG A 156 -2.27 8.26 -21.88
C ARG A 156 -2.22 9.56 -22.68
N MET A 157 -1.20 10.38 -22.48
CA MET A 157 -1.04 11.67 -23.16
C MET A 157 -0.32 11.57 -24.51
N LEU A 158 0.34 10.44 -24.79
CA LEU A 158 0.97 10.09 -26.07
C LEU A 158 0.07 9.11 -26.86
#